data_AF-A0A2Z5J7D4-F1
#
_entry.id   AF-A0A2Z5J7D4-F1
#
_cell.length_a   1.000
_cell.length_b   1.000
_cell.length_c   1.000
_cell.angle_alpha   90.00
_cell.angle_beta   90.00
_cell.angle_gamma   90.00
#
_symmetry.space_group_name_H-M   'P 1'
#
loop_
_entity.id
_entity.type
_entity.pdbx_description
1 polymer ?
#
loop_
_entity_poly.entity_id
_entity_poly.type
_entity_poly.pdbx_seq_one_letter_code
_entity_poly.pdbx_strand_id
1 'polypeptide(L)'
;MHDDRTLTEERLDRALRERIRPAVRPRTAPLDVEVWHAPGKPVPFAEAVAAPYEPGAIGDDWGPAWGTSWFRVTGRVPADWAGETVEAVIVLGFARDRPGVSAEAPAHRPDGSVEIVTLRLTPNEDA
;
A
#
# COMPACT_ATOMS: atom_id res chain seq x y z
N MET A 1 3.51 9.91 45.45
CA MET A 1 3.53 10.20 44.01
C MET A 1 3.24 8.89 43.31
N HIS A 2 2.08 8.76 42.66
CA HIS A 2 1.72 7.54 41.93
C HIS A 2 2.25 7.64 40.50
N ASP A 3 2.79 6.53 40.01
CA ASP A 3 3.21 6.38 38.63
C ASP A 3 2.06 5.77 37.83
N ASP A 4 1.30 6.64 37.15
CA ASP A 4 0.16 6.25 36.32
C ASP A 4 0.55 6.11 34.83
N ARG A 5 1.83 5.91 34.53
CA ARG A 5 2.35 5.82 33.15
C ARG A 5 1.61 4.78 32.32
N THR A 6 1.49 3.54 32.81
CA THR A 6 0.84 2.45 32.07
C THR A 6 -0.60 2.80 31.71
N LEU A 7 -1.37 3.34 32.66
CA LEU A 7 -2.76 3.75 32.44
C LEU A 7 -2.86 4.89 31.41
N THR A 8 -1.89 5.79 31.40
CA THR A 8 -1.81 6.88 30.43
C THR A 8 -1.49 6.35 29.03
N GLU A 9 -0.52 5.45 28.91
CA GLU A 9 -0.15 4.81 27.64
C GLU A 9 -1.31 4.01 27.04
N GLU A 10 -2.02 3.22 27.85
CA GLU A 10 -3.22 2.47 27.43
C GLU A 10 -4.34 3.40 26.90
N ARG A 11 -4.51 4.56 27.55
CA ARG A 11 -5.50 5.56 27.11
C ARG A 11 -5.09 6.22 25.79
N LEU A 12 -3.80 6.48 25.60
CA LEU A 12 -3.27 7.02 24.34
C LEU A 12 -3.40 6.01 23.20
N ASP A 13 -3.02 4.75 23.43
CA ASP A 13 -3.18 3.67 22.45
C ASP A 13 -4.64 3.55 22.00
N ARG A 14 -5.57 3.52 22.97
CA ARG A 14 -7.00 3.50 22.67
C ARG A 14 -7.45 4.72 21.87
N ALA A 15 -7.01 5.92 22.24
CA ALA A 15 -7.36 7.13 21.50
C ALA A 15 -6.83 7.11 20.07
N LEU A 16 -5.62 6.59 19.85
CA LEU A 16 -5.05 6.41 18.52
C LEU A 16 -5.84 5.40 17.69
N ARG A 17 -6.09 4.20 18.24
CA ARG A 17 -6.79 3.10 17.55
C ARG A 17 -8.25 3.43 17.24
N GLU A 18 -8.97 3.99 18.19
CA GLU A 18 -10.43 4.13 18.08
C GLU A 18 -10.89 5.47 17.52
N ARG A 19 -10.07 6.53 17.62
CA ARG A 19 -10.50 7.89 17.25
C ARG A 19 -9.62 8.52 16.18
N ILE A 20 -8.31 8.54 16.39
CA ILE A 20 -7.42 9.32 15.52
C ILE A 20 -7.16 8.59 14.21
N ARG A 21 -6.68 7.34 14.23
CA ARG A 21 -6.32 6.60 13.01
C ARG A 21 -7.51 6.40 12.05
N PRO A 22 -8.71 5.99 12.51
CA PRO A 22 -9.87 5.87 11.63
C PRO A 22 -10.29 7.20 11.02
N ALA A 23 -10.09 8.31 11.73
CA ALA A 23 -10.44 9.65 11.25
C ALA A 23 -9.44 10.23 10.23
N VAL A 24 -8.25 9.63 10.05
CA VAL A 24 -7.29 10.07 9.02
C VAL A 24 -7.82 9.82 7.61
N ARG A 25 -8.50 8.68 7.38
CA ARG A 25 -9.16 8.33 6.11
C ARG A 25 -10.60 7.90 6.38
N PRO A 26 -11.52 8.86 6.61
CA PRO A 26 -12.89 8.55 7.01
C PRO A 26 -13.73 7.96 5.87
N ARG A 27 -13.27 8.07 4.63
CA ARG A 27 -13.91 7.53 3.42
C ARG A 27 -12.88 6.73 2.63
N THR A 28 -13.28 5.55 2.18
CA THR A 28 -12.47 4.69 1.31
C THR A 28 -13.34 4.10 0.21
N ALA A 29 -12.72 3.78 -0.91
CA ALA A 29 -13.32 3.08 -2.03
C ALA A 29 -12.32 1.99 -2.48
N PRO A 30 -12.80 0.79 -2.87
CA PRO A 30 -11.91 -0.29 -3.25
C PRO A 30 -11.18 0.04 -4.56
N LEU A 31 -9.99 -0.55 -4.69
CA LEU A 31 -9.21 -0.57 -5.93
C LEU A 31 -9.14 -2.01 -6.42
N ASP A 32 -9.27 -2.19 -7.73
CA ASP A 32 -9.00 -3.45 -8.40
C ASP A 32 -7.49 -3.61 -8.57
N VAL A 33 -6.97 -4.79 -8.26
CA VAL A 33 -5.55 -5.11 -8.37
C VAL A 33 -5.39 -6.28 -9.34
N GLU A 34 -4.48 -6.11 -10.28
CA GLU A 34 -3.96 -7.19 -11.10
C GLU A 34 -2.45 -7.26 -10.91
N VAL A 35 -1.88 -8.45 -11.02
CA VAL A 35 -0.45 -8.69 -10.83
C VAL A 35 0.12 -9.42 -12.04
N TRP A 36 1.34 -9.04 -12.42
CA TRP A 36 2.17 -9.79 -13.35
C TRP A 36 3.53 -10.05 -12.72
N HIS A 37 3.90 -11.33 -12.61
CA HIS A 37 5.20 -11.75 -12.14
C HIS A 37 6.19 -11.76 -13.30
N ALA A 38 7.14 -10.82 -13.28
CA ALA A 38 8.12 -10.70 -14.35
C ALA A 38 9.06 -11.92 -14.37
N PRO A 39 9.35 -12.50 -15.55
CA PRO A 39 10.20 -13.69 -15.67
C PRO A 39 11.70 -13.42 -15.41
N GLY A 40 12.10 -12.16 -15.22
CA GLY A 40 13.48 -11.74 -14.98
C GLY A 40 13.59 -10.23 -14.71
N LYS A 41 14.82 -9.72 -14.54
CA LYS A 41 15.09 -8.29 -14.33
C LYS A 41 16.27 -7.77 -15.17
N PRO A 42 16.25 -6.49 -15.60
CA PRO A 42 15.14 -5.53 -15.51
C PRO A 42 14.12 -5.68 -16.66
N VAL A 43 12.84 -5.45 -16.39
CA VAL A 43 11.79 -5.35 -17.43
C VAL A 43 11.52 -3.87 -17.76
N PRO A 44 11.60 -3.44 -19.03
CA PRO A 44 11.23 -2.09 -19.44
C PRO A 44 9.74 -1.81 -19.24
N PHE A 45 9.37 -0.57 -18.92
CA PHE A 45 7.96 -0.17 -18.75
C PHE A 45 7.08 -0.54 -19.95
N ALA A 46 7.58 -0.36 -21.19
CA ALA A 46 6.83 -0.66 -22.40
C ALA A 46 6.46 -2.16 -22.54
N GLU A 47 7.27 -3.05 -21.96
CA GLU A 47 6.95 -4.47 -21.88
C GLU A 47 5.97 -4.72 -20.73
N ALA A 48 6.26 -4.15 -19.56
CA ALA A 48 5.44 -4.33 -18.36
C ALA A 48 4.01 -3.81 -18.53
N VAL A 49 3.77 -2.72 -19.27
CA VAL A 49 2.43 -2.17 -19.48
C VAL A 49 1.56 -3.08 -20.35
N ALA A 50 2.18 -3.80 -21.29
CA ALA A 50 1.53 -4.70 -22.24
C ALA A 50 1.48 -6.17 -21.76
N ALA A 51 2.05 -6.46 -20.59
CA ALA A 51 2.12 -7.81 -20.04
C ALA A 51 0.73 -8.42 -19.74
N PRO A 52 0.63 -9.76 -19.69
CA PRO A 52 -0.60 -10.44 -19.31
C PRO A 52 -0.77 -10.42 -17.78
N TYR A 53 -1.41 -9.38 -17.25
CA TYR A 53 -1.75 -9.33 -15.84
C TYR A 53 -2.90 -10.28 -15.52
N GLU A 54 -2.85 -10.85 -14.33
CA GLU A 54 -3.91 -11.70 -13.78
C GLU A 54 -4.51 -11.03 -12.52
N PRO A 55 -5.79 -11.27 -12.20
CA PRO A 55 -6.41 -10.72 -10.99
C PRO A 55 -5.62 -11.11 -9.74
N GLY A 56 -5.36 -10.13 -8.86
CA GLY A 56 -4.76 -10.33 -7.55
C GLY A 56 -5.67 -9.85 -6.42
N ALA A 57 -5.46 -10.37 -5.22
CA ALA A 57 -6.19 -9.97 -4.02
C ALA A 57 -5.25 -9.53 -2.89
N ILE A 58 -5.80 -8.78 -1.94
CA ILE A 58 -5.09 -8.41 -0.72
C ILE A 58 -4.82 -9.70 0.08
N GLY A 59 -3.55 -9.87 0.46
CA GLY A 59 -3.08 -11.04 1.21
C GLY A 59 -2.47 -12.14 0.34
N ASP A 60 -2.58 -12.04 -0.99
CA ASP A 60 -1.93 -13.00 -1.89
C ASP A 60 -0.41 -12.91 -1.82
N ASP A 61 0.23 -14.07 -1.92
CA ASP A 61 1.66 -14.15 -2.17
C ASP A 61 1.96 -13.61 -3.57
N TRP A 62 2.83 -12.60 -3.65
CA TRP A 62 3.07 -11.86 -4.89
C TRP A 62 4.46 -12.08 -5.47
N GLY A 63 5.20 -13.08 -5.02
CA GLY A 63 6.47 -13.50 -5.63
C GLY A 63 7.57 -13.82 -4.62
N PRO A 64 8.69 -14.41 -5.09
CA PRO A 64 9.81 -14.75 -4.24
C PRO A 64 10.57 -13.50 -3.77
N ALA A 65 11.38 -13.66 -2.73
CA ALA A 65 12.34 -12.64 -2.32
C ALA A 65 13.18 -12.19 -3.53
N TRP A 66 13.34 -10.87 -3.68
CA TRP A 66 14.04 -10.24 -4.80
C TRP A 66 13.43 -10.50 -6.18
N GLY A 67 12.23 -11.06 -6.28
CA GLY A 67 11.42 -11.08 -7.51
C GLY A 67 10.98 -9.66 -7.92
N THR A 68 10.54 -9.49 -9.17
CA THR A 68 9.84 -8.26 -9.60
C THR A 68 8.42 -8.65 -9.95
N SER A 69 7.48 -7.98 -9.31
CA SER A 69 6.07 -8.07 -9.66
C SER A 69 5.61 -6.67 -10.02
N TRP A 70 4.90 -6.58 -11.14
CA TRP A 70 4.20 -5.37 -11.52
C TRP A 70 2.76 -5.49 -11.06
N PHE A 71 2.25 -4.41 -10.48
CA PHE A 71 0.84 -4.32 -10.10
C PHE A 71 0.16 -3.30 -10.99
N ARG A 72 -0.97 -3.69 -11.57
CA ARG A 72 -1.91 -2.74 -12.16
C ARG A 72 -3.00 -2.47 -11.15
N VAL A 73 -3.09 -1.21 -10.72
CA VAL A 73 -4.08 -0.77 -9.73
C VAL A 73 -5.07 0.15 -10.43
N THR A 74 -6.34 -0.23 -10.45
CA THR A 74 -7.40 0.52 -11.12
C THR A 74 -8.48 0.90 -10.11
N GLY A 75 -9.01 2.11 -10.23
CA GLY A 75 -10.09 2.56 -9.38
C GLY A 75 -10.78 3.78 -9.95
N ARG A 76 -11.95 4.08 -9.39
CA ARG A 76 -12.71 5.28 -9.73
C ARG A 76 -12.91 6.10 -8.48
N VAL A 77 -12.48 7.36 -8.53
CA VAL A 77 -12.81 8.33 -7.49
C VAL A 77 -14.32 8.58 -7.52
N PRO A 78 -15.05 8.33 -6.42
CA PRO A 78 -16.48 8.63 -6.34
C PRO A 78 -16.79 10.11 -6.60
N ALA A 79 -17.89 10.38 -7.30
CA ALA A 79 -18.24 11.74 -7.71
C ALA A 79 -18.53 12.68 -6.53
N ASP A 80 -19.01 12.14 -5.41
CA ASP A 80 -19.25 12.83 -4.15
C ASP A 80 -17.96 13.20 -3.38
N TRP A 81 -16.78 12.82 -3.89
CA TRP A 81 -15.48 13.25 -3.38
C TRP A 81 -14.90 14.44 -4.15
N ALA A 82 -15.67 15.04 -5.07
CA ALA A 82 -15.22 16.18 -5.85
C ALA A 82 -14.73 17.34 -4.95
N GLY A 83 -13.54 17.86 -5.25
CA GLY A 83 -12.90 18.96 -4.50
C GLY A 83 -12.06 18.51 -3.30
N GLU A 84 -12.03 17.21 -2.99
CA GLU A 84 -11.25 16.64 -1.90
C GLU A 84 -9.87 16.18 -2.37
N THR A 85 -8.92 16.09 -1.43
CA THR A 85 -7.65 15.40 -1.67
C THR A 85 -7.86 13.89 -1.63
N VAL A 86 -7.49 13.20 -2.70
CA VAL A 86 -7.61 11.75 -2.81
C VAL A 86 -6.22 11.12 -2.88
N GLU A 87 -6.01 10.07 -2.07
CA GLU A 87 -4.79 9.28 -2.06
C GLU A 87 -5.10 7.81 -2.38
N ALA A 88 -4.21 7.16 -3.14
CA ALA A 88 -4.19 5.71 -3.25
C ALA A 88 -3.25 5.15 -2.17
N VAL A 89 -3.79 4.35 -1.25
CA VAL A 89 -3.02 3.73 -0.18
C VAL A 89 -2.65 2.31 -0.60
N ILE A 90 -1.36 2.08 -0.90
CA ILE A 90 -0.84 0.77 -1.33
C ILE A 90 0.23 0.34 -0.32
N VAL A 91 0.02 -0.82 0.29
CA VAL A 91 0.87 -1.37 1.35
C VAL A 91 1.38 -2.74 0.89
N LEU A 92 2.66 -2.83 0.54
CA LEU A 92 3.28 -4.04 -0.02
C LEU A 92 3.86 -4.99 1.06
N GLY A 93 3.57 -4.73 2.33
CA GLY A 93 4.05 -5.51 3.47
C GLY A 93 5.45 -5.11 3.95
N PHE A 94 5.68 -5.23 5.26
CA PHE A 94 6.97 -5.01 5.92
C PHE A 94 7.15 -6.05 7.03
N ALA A 95 8.17 -6.89 6.94
CA ALA A 95 8.54 -7.80 8.03
C ALA A 95 9.39 -7.04 9.07
N ARG A 96 8.86 -6.86 10.28
CA ARG A 96 9.53 -6.07 11.35
C ARG A 96 10.75 -6.78 11.96
N ASP A 97 10.85 -8.09 11.81
CA ASP A 97 11.79 -8.97 12.50
C ASP A 97 12.99 -9.41 11.63
N ARG A 98 13.06 -8.96 10.37
CA ARG A 98 14.10 -9.36 9.41
C ARG A 98 14.86 -8.12 8.91
N PRO A 99 16.17 -7.98 9.21
CA PRO A 99 16.99 -6.92 8.62
C PRO A 99 17.20 -7.17 7.13
N GLY A 100 16.80 -6.23 6.27
CA GLY A 100 17.09 -6.23 4.83
C GLY A 100 15.88 -5.85 3.97
N VAL A 101 15.85 -4.58 3.55
CA VAL A 101 15.05 -3.96 2.48
C VAL A 101 13.58 -4.39 2.35
N SER A 102 12.70 -3.45 2.72
CA SER A 102 11.29 -3.46 2.33
C SER A 102 11.11 -3.49 0.82
N ALA A 103 9.90 -3.83 0.36
CA ALA A 103 9.54 -3.61 -1.04
C ALA A 103 9.69 -2.12 -1.40
N GLU A 104 10.40 -1.85 -2.50
CA GLU A 104 10.53 -0.52 -3.11
C GLU A 104 9.84 -0.55 -4.47
N ALA A 105 9.02 0.45 -4.77
CA ALA A 105 8.27 0.48 -6.03
C ALA A 105 8.14 1.93 -6.55
N PRO A 106 8.55 2.20 -7.81
CA PRO A 106 8.11 3.40 -8.51
C PRO A 106 6.68 3.20 -9.04
N ALA A 107 5.91 4.29 -9.10
CA ALA A 107 4.59 4.27 -9.71
C ALA A 107 4.63 4.92 -11.11
N HIS A 108 4.01 4.25 -12.07
CA HIS A 108 3.88 4.72 -13.44
C HIS A 108 2.41 4.86 -13.80
N ARG A 109 2.07 5.93 -14.51
CA ARG A 109 0.80 6.01 -15.21
C ARG A 109 0.81 5.13 -16.46
N PRO A 110 -0.37 4.75 -17.00
CA PRO A 110 -0.46 3.99 -18.26
C PRO A 110 0.22 4.67 -19.45
N ASP A 111 0.33 6.01 -19.44
CA ASP A 111 1.03 6.80 -20.46
C ASP A 111 2.56 6.83 -20.29
N GLY A 112 3.09 6.17 -19.26
CA GLY A 112 4.53 6.09 -18.97
C GLY A 112 5.08 7.25 -18.15
N SER A 113 4.27 8.26 -17.81
CA SER A 113 4.70 9.31 -16.88
C SER A 113 4.92 8.71 -15.48
N VAL A 114 6.05 9.07 -14.87
CA VAL A 114 6.35 8.71 -13.49
C VAL A 114 5.70 9.74 -12.59
N GLU A 115 4.90 9.27 -11.64
CA GLU A 115 4.39 10.12 -10.57
C GLU A 115 4.90 9.65 -9.22
N ILE A 116 5.19 10.62 -8.35
CA ILE A 116 5.43 10.33 -6.94
C ILE A 116 4.05 10.05 -6.33
N VAL A 117 3.59 8.81 -6.45
CA VAL A 117 2.54 8.30 -5.58
C VAL A 117 3.16 8.16 -4.21
N THR A 118 2.58 8.83 -3.20
CA THR A 118 3.07 8.69 -1.83
C THR A 118 2.68 7.31 -1.32
N LEU A 119 3.55 6.33 -1.54
CA LEU A 119 3.42 4.99 -0.97
C LEU A 119 3.81 5.08 0.51
N ARG A 120 2.83 4.94 1.41
CA ARG A 120 3.13 4.71 2.83
C ARG A 120 3.21 3.22 3.08
N LEU A 121 4.43 2.73 3.30
CA LEU A 121 4.64 1.42 3.93
C LEU A 121 4.14 1.50 5.37
N THR A 122 2.91 1.07 5.62
CA THR A 122 2.44 0.83 6.98
C THR A 122 2.76 -0.62 7.34
N PRO A 123 3.34 -0.87 8.53
CA PRO A 123 3.47 -2.23 9.03
C PRO A 123 2.09 -2.90 9.08
N ASN A 124 2.02 -4.19 8.79
CA ASN A 124 0.80 -4.96 9.00
C ASN A 124 0.46 -4.87 10.50
N GLU A 125 -0.71 -4.35 10.85
CA GLU A 125 -1.09 -4.19 12.28
C GLU A 125 -1.55 -5.52 12.90
N ASP A 126 -1.64 -6.59 12.10
CA ASP A 126 -2.16 -7.91 12.46
C ASP A 126 -1.15 -9.07 12.26
N ALA A 127 0.13 -8.87 12.60
CA ALA A 127 1.12 -9.96 12.73
C ALA A 127 1.69 -10.05 14.14
#